data_AF-A0A934XL27-F1
#
_entry.id   AF-A0A934XL27-F1
#
_cell.length_a   1.000
_cell.length_b   1.000
_cell.length_c   1.000
_cell.angle_alpha   90.00
_cell.angle_beta   90.00
_cell.angle_gamma   90.00
#
_symmetry.space_group_name_H-M   'P 1'
#
loop_
_entity.id
_entity.type
_entity.pdbx_description
1 polymer ?
#
loop_
_entity_poly.entity_id
_entity_poly.type
_entity_poly.pdbx_seq_one_letter_code
_entity_poly.pdbx_strand_id
1 'polypeptide(L)'
;MGEINIVQAVEEFARVTQGAAAADLERPWVWGAYDEEGVRFAFFRTYEELRELEVRLLTARSAAGCAPTAGQRILALYHLAHRDLQAALLGVSPALAAQAPAAGEWSVQQTLAHMTKATIGFYAVVRGALDSRRGGVAEPPDMTDELWQSTAGVSFEALNAQLEGEFTDLLAFDAAWHDRVLAELADVTEEELAWPARYWEGYDMPLRFRLHRFDAHLRQHTIQVDKTLLALGHELTEARRLLRLIYAALAEVEGALIGAPDAVGLDLRRQTAAAIAGRAHEIAAILKS
;
A
#
# COMPACT_ATOMS: atom_id res chain seq x y z
N MET A 1 -19.79 -17.29 9.38
CA MET A 1 -18.94 -16.39 8.58
C MET A 1 -18.30 -15.40 9.54
N GLY A 2 -16.97 -15.23 9.47
CA GLY A 2 -16.28 -14.25 10.31
C GLY A 2 -16.71 -12.82 9.99
N GLU A 3 -16.51 -11.91 10.94
CA GLU A 3 -16.75 -10.48 10.76
C GLU A 3 -15.80 -9.92 9.69
N ILE A 4 -16.34 -9.25 8.66
CA ILE A 4 -15.54 -8.66 7.58
C ILE A 4 -14.78 -7.43 8.07
N ASN A 5 -13.49 -7.35 7.78
CA ASN A 5 -12.69 -6.17 8.12
C ASN A 5 -12.73 -5.12 7.00
N ILE A 6 -12.21 -3.92 7.26
CA ILE A 6 -12.31 -2.79 6.33
C ILE A 6 -11.58 -3.04 5.00
N VAL A 7 -10.43 -3.73 5.04
CA VAL A 7 -9.66 -4.08 3.84
C VAL A 7 -10.45 -5.06 2.98
N GLN A 8 -10.98 -6.12 3.59
CA GLN A 8 -11.80 -7.11 2.90
C GLN A 8 -13.06 -6.49 2.27
N ALA A 9 -13.70 -5.54 2.96
CA ALA A 9 -14.88 -4.85 2.43
C ALA A 9 -14.53 -4.00 1.18
N VAL A 10 -13.41 -3.27 1.22
CA VAL A 10 -12.92 -2.49 0.07
C VAL A 10 -12.49 -3.40 -1.08
N GLU A 11 -11.77 -4.49 -0.79
CA GLU A 11 -11.37 -5.47 -1.80
C GLU A 11 -12.58 -6.16 -2.45
N GLU A 12 -13.63 -6.45 -1.68
CA GLU A 12 -14.88 -6.97 -2.21
C GLU A 12 -15.57 -5.96 -3.14
N PHE A 13 -15.66 -4.69 -2.71
CA PHE A 13 -16.21 -3.61 -3.54
C PHE A 13 -15.40 -3.45 -4.84
N ALA A 14 -14.07 -3.44 -4.75
CA ALA A 14 -13.18 -3.37 -5.90
C ALA A 14 -13.33 -4.56 -6.84
N ARG A 15 -13.40 -5.78 -6.30
CA ARG A 15 -13.58 -7.01 -7.09
C ARG A 15 -14.86 -6.97 -7.92
N VAL A 16 -15.94 -6.45 -7.35
CA VAL A 16 -17.25 -6.31 -8.03
C VAL A 16 -17.21 -5.23 -9.12
N THR A 17 -16.49 -4.14 -8.89
CA THR A 17 -16.65 -2.92 -9.68
C THR A 17 -15.50 -2.63 -10.66
N GLN A 18 -14.32 -3.24 -10.49
CA GLN A 18 -13.14 -2.96 -11.32
C GLN A 18 -13.34 -3.21 -12.82
N GLY A 19 -14.30 -4.06 -13.19
CA GLY A 19 -14.65 -4.39 -14.57
C GLY A 19 -15.80 -3.56 -15.15
N ALA A 20 -16.40 -2.65 -14.37
CA ALA A 20 -17.54 -1.86 -14.81
C ALA A 20 -17.16 -0.92 -15.96
N ALA A 21 -17.94 -0.98 -17.04
CA ALA A 21 -17.84 -0.05 -18.16
C ALA A 21 -18.53 1.29 -17.82
N ALA A 22 -18.32 2.32 -18.65
CA ALA A 22 -18.96 3.62 -18.45
C ALA A 22 -20.50 3.51 -18.37
N ALA A 23 -21.12 2.69 -19.22
CA ALA A 23 -22.57 2.45 -19.20
C ALA A 23 -23.05 1.76 -17.91
N ASP A 24 -22.20 0.94 -17.28
CA ASP A 24 -22.52 0.30 -16.01
C ASP A 24 -22.57 1.31 -14.87
N LEU A 25 -21.70 2.32 -14.92
CA LEU A 25 -21.64 3.39 -13.92
C LEU A 25 -22.88 4.30 -13.94
N GLU A 26 -23.57 4.40 -15.08
CA GLU A 26 -24.83 5.15 -15.24
C GLU A 26 -26.06 4.38 -14.76
N ARG A 27 -25.92 3.09 -14.41
CA ARG A 27 -27.09 2.29 -14.02
C ARG A 27 -27.69 2.83 -12.73
N PRO A 28 -29.03 2.83 -12.59
CA PRO A 28 -29.68 3.43 -11.43
C PRO A 28 -29.23 2.81 -10.11
N TRP A 29 -28.81 3.66 -9.18
CA TRP A 29 -28.57 3.35 -7.77
C TRP A 29 -28.91 4.60 -6.97
N VAL A 30 -29.59 4.43 -5.84
CA VAL A 30 -30.13 5.53 -5.05
C VAL A 30 -29.50 5.53 -3.67
N TRP A 31 -29.00 6.69 -3.25
CA TRP A 31 -28.51 6.90 -1.89
C TRP A 31 -29.25 8.06 -1.24
N GLY A 32 -30.25 7.74 -0.40
CA GLY A 32 -31.10 8.75 0.23
C GLY A 32 -31.85 9.59 -0.81
N ALA A 33 -31.58 10.88 -0.84
CA ALA A 33 -32.17 11.82 -1.81
C ALA A 33 -31.35 11.98 -3.11
N TYR A 34 -30.24 11.26 -3.25
CA TYR A 34 -29.39 11.29 -4.44
C TYR A 34 -29.74 10.09 -5.33
N ASP A 35 -30.49 10.32 -6.41
CA ASP A 35 -31.02 9.28 -7.31
C ASP A 35 -30.64 9.46 -8.79
N GLU A 36 -29.91 10.52 -9.14
CA GLU A 36 -29.54 10.84 -10.53
C GLU A 36 -28.13 10.37 -10.95
N GLU A 37 -27.26 10.04 -9.99
CA GLU A 37 -25.82 9.80 -10.22
C GLU A 37 -25.46 8.33 -10.51
N GLY A 38 -26.41 7.41 -10.31
CA GLY A 38 -26.24 5.98 -10.60
C GLY A 38 -25.18 5.27 -9.75
N VAL A 39 -24.72 4.11 -10.24
CA VAL A 39 -23.68 3.28 -9.59
C VAL A 39 -22.38 4.04 -9.36
N ARG A 40 -22.04 5.02 -10.20
CA ARG A 40 -20.88 5.90 -9.99
C ARG A 40 -20.86 6.50 -8.59
N PHE A 41 -22.01 6.92 -8.08
CA PHE A 41 -22.11 7.55 -6.77
C PHE A 41 -21.75 6.61 -5.63
N ALA A 42 -21.91 5.30 -5.81
CA ALA A 42 -21.51 4.30 -4.82
C ALA A 42 -19.99 4.35 -4.53
N PHE A 43 -19.16 4.69 -5.53
CA PHE A 43 -17.73 4.87 -5.33
C PHE A 43 -17.43 6.10 -4.46
N PHE A 44 -18.09 7.23 -4.73
CA PHE A 44 -17.93 8.44 -3.94
C PHE A 44 -18.43 8.26 -2.52
N ARG A 45 -19.54 7.56 -2.30
CA ARG A 45 -20.02 7.23 -0.95
C ARG A 45 -19.05 6.34 -0.18
N THR A 46 -18.45 5.34 -0.84
CA THR A 46 -17.38 4.53 -0.23
C THR A 46 -16.15 5.36 0.10
N TYR A 47 -15.72 6.22 -0.81
CA TYR A 47 -14.58 7.11 -0.59
C TYR A 47 -14.82 8.07 0.60
N GLU A 48 -15.96 8.76 0.62
CA GLU A 48 -16.32 9.72 1.67
C GLU A 48 -16.41 9.07 3.05
N GLU A 49 -16.95 7.85 3.14
CA GLU A 49 -17.01 7.10 4.40
C GLU A 49 -15.62 6.73 4.92
N LEU A 50 -14.69 6.37 4.03
CA LEU A 50 -13.29 6.13 4.42
C LEU A 50 -12.61 7.43 4.88
N ARG A 51 -12.86 8.57 4.21
CA ARG A 51 -12.36 9.89 4.64
C ARG A 51 -12.86 10.25 6.03
N GLU A 52 -14.15 10.06 6.29
CA GLU A 52 -14.73 10.31 7.62
C GLU A 52 -14.14 9.35 8.67
N LEU A 53 -13.97 8.08 8.34
CA LEU A 53 -13.37 7.10 9.24
C LEU A 53 -11.95 7.51 9.65
N GLU A 54 -11.10 7.93 8.71
CA GLU A 54 -9.74 8.41 8.98
C GLU A 54 -9.74 9.57 10.00
N VAL A 55 -10.55 10.60 9.77
CA VAL A 55 -10.68 11.77 10.67
C VAL A 55 -11.06 11.33 12.08
N ARG A 56 -12.03 10.42 12.19
CA ARG A 56 -12.49 9.91 13.49
C ARG A 56 -11.43 9.04 14.17
N LEU A 57 -10.66 8.26 13.42
CA LEU A 57 -9.56 7.45 13.96
C LEU A 57 -8.43 8.33 14.51
N LEU A 58 -8.00 9.34 13.76
CA LEU A 58 -6.95 10.28 14.22
C LEU A 58 -7.41 11.07 15.46
N THR A 59 -8.69 11.45 15.50
CA THR A 59 -9.30 12.08 16.68
C THR A 59 -9.29 11.13 17.88
N ALA A 60 -9.71 9.89 17.68
CA ALA A 60 -9.74 8.87 18.73
C ALA A 60 -8.34 8.56 19.28
N ARG A 61 -7.32 8.46 18.41
CA ARG A 61 -5.91 8.30 18.80
C ARG A 61 -5.42 9.44 19.66
N SER A 62 -5.71 10.67 19.21
CA SER A 62 -5.29 11.87 19.94
C SER A 62 -5.94 11.94 21.32
N ALA A 63 -7.23 11.64 21.42
CA ALA A 63 -7.95 11.57 22.69
C ALA A 63 -7.43 10.46 23.63
N ALA A 64 -6.93 9.36 23.08
CA ALA A 64 -6.31 8.27 23.82
C ALA A 64 -4.82 8.52 24.17
N GLY A 65 -4.26 9.68 23.81
CA GLY A 65 -2.86 10.03 24.08
C GLY A 65 -1.85 9.29 23.20
N CYS A 66 -2.28 8.69 22.09
CA CYS A 66 -1.43 7.94 21.15
C CYS A 66 -1.44 8.53 19.74
N ALA A 67 -1.35 9.87 19.67
CA ALA A 67 -1.26 10.61 18.40
C ALA A 67 -0.09 10.09 17.53
N PRO A 68 -0.23 10.03 16.20
CA PRO A 68 0.84 9.51 15.33
C PRO A 68 2.16 10.27 15.45
N THR A 69 3.26 9.53 15.63
CA THR A 69 4.62 10.10 15.60
C THR A 69 5.02 10.50 14.18
N ALA A 70 6.12 11.25 14.03
CA ALA A 70 6.65 11.57 12.70
C ALA A 70 7.05 10.32 11.91
N GLY A 71 7.64 9.31 12.57
CA GLY A 71 7.99 8.04 11.94
C GLY A 71 6.75 7.32 11.39
N GLN A 72 5.69 7.22 12.19
CA GLN A 72 4.41 6.62 11.78
C GLN A 72 3.77 7.38 10.61
N ARG A 73 3.86 8.71 10.60
CA ARG A 73 3.37 9.54 9.46
C ARG A 73 4.18 9.29 8.18
N ILE A 74 5.50 9.10 8.28
CA ILE A 74 6.33 8.77 7.11
C ILE A 74 5.98 7.37 6.59
N LEU A 75 5.80 6.39 7.48
CA LEU A 75 5.36 5.04 7.09
C LEU A 75 3.97 5.04 6.47
N ALA A 76 3.06 5.92 6.93
CA ALA A 76 1.76 6.10 6.29
C ALA A 76 1.86 6.59 4.84
N LEU A 77 2.87 7.42 4.50
CA LEU A 77 3.13 7.82 3.10
C LEU A 77 3.58 6.64 2.24
N TYR A 78 4.45 5.78 2.79
CA TYR A 78 4.85 4.54 2.13
C TYR A 78 3.66 3.59 1.92
N HIS A 79 2.81 3.43 2.94
CA HIS A 79 1.59 2.64 2.83
C HIS A 79 0.62 3.19 1.78
N LEU A 80 0.48 4.51 1.69
CA LEU A 80 -0.28 5.17 0.63
C LEU A 80 0.27 4.85 -0.77
N ALA A 81 1.59 4.87 -0.95
CA ALA A 81 2.20 4.48 -2.22
C ALA A 81 1.98 2.99 -2.55
N HIS A 82 1.94 2.13 -1.54
CA HIS A 82 1.68 0.69 -1.71
C HIS A 82 0.25 0.40 -2.13
N ARG A 83 -0.74 1.03 -1.49
CA ARG A 83 -2.14 0.92 -1.92
C ARG A 83 -2.38 1.51 -3.32
N ASP A 84 -1.66 2.57 -3.71
CA ASP A 84 -1.71 3.09 -5.08
C ASP A 84 -1.16 2.08 -6.10
N LEU A 85 -0.03 1.41 -5.79
CA LEU A 85 0.47 0.30 -6.60
C LEU A 85 -0.55 -0.84 -6.72
N GLN A 86 -1.17 -1.26 -5.61
CA GLN A 86 -2.21 -2.30 -5.66
C GLN A 86 -3.39 -1.89 -6.54
N ALA A 87 -3.83 -0.64 -6.46
CA ALA A 87 -4.89 -0.12 -7.31
C ALA A 87 -4.47 -0.04 -8.79
N ALA A 88 -3.19 0.24 -9.08
CA ALA A 88 -2.62 0.19 -10.43
C ALA A 88 -2.69 -1.20 -11.07
N LEU A 89 -2.59 -2.25 -10.23
CA LEU A 89 -2.54 -3.63 -10.67
C LEU A 89 -3.93 -4.28 -10.78
N LEU A 90 -5.00 -3.55 -10.48
CA LEU A 90 -6.38 -4.04 -10.64
C LEU A 90 -6.68 -4.42 -12.10
N GLY A 91 -7.04 -5.68 -12.31
CA GLY A 91 -7.34 -6.22 -13.63
C GLY A 91 -6.11 -6.63 -14.45
N VAL A 92 -4.91 -6.59 -13.87
CA VAL A 92 -3.69 -7.07 -14.52
C VAL A 92 -3.57 -8.59 -14.33
N SER A 93 -3.54 -9.33 -15.44
CA SER A 93 -3.32 -10.77 -15.42
C SER A 93 -1.82 -11.11 -15.36
N PRO A 94 -1.43 -12.31 -14.88
CA PRO A 94 -0.03 -12.75 -14.92
C PRO A 94 0.58 -12.70 -16.33
N ALA A 95 -0.21 -13.08 -17.35
CA ALA A 95 0.23 -13.03 -18.74
C ALA A 95 0.53 -11.60 -19.23
N LEU A 96 -0.31 -10.64 -18.86
CA LEU A 96 -0.07 -9.22 -19.17
C LEU A 96 1.13 -8.69 -18.38
N ALA A 97 1.26 -9.05 -17.10
CA ALA A 97 2.33 -8.59 -16.22
C ALA A 97 3.73 -9.03 -16.68
N ALA A 98 3.81 -10.21 -17.31
CA ALA A 98 5.05 -10.75 -17.86
C ALA A 98 5.46 -10.11 -19.19
N GLN A 99 4.56 -9.39 -19.88
CA GLN A 99 4.84 -8.81 -21.18
C GLN A 99 5.63 -7.50 -21.07
N ALA A 100 6.73 -7.40 -21.82
CA ALA A 100 7.45 -6.14 -21.99
C ALA A 100 6.75 -5.26 -23.05
N PRO A 101 6.64 -3.93 -22.84
CA PRO A 101 5.98 -3.03 -23.78
C PRO A 101 6.80 -2.82 -25.07
N ALA A 102 8.12 -2.92 -24.99
CA ALA A 102 9.04 -2.87 -26.12
C ALA A 102 10.31 -3.68 -25.82
N ALA A 103 11.11 -3.95 -26.86
CA ALA A 103 12.39 -4.63 -26.70
C ALA A 103 13.34 -3.82 -25.81
N GLY A 104 13.84 -4.45 -24.73
CA GLY A 104 14.75 -3.83 -23.76
C GLY A 104 14.05 -3.03 -22.66
N GLU A 105 12.72 -2.87 -22.69
CA GLU A 105 11.95 -2.27 -21.61
C GLU A 105 11.48 -3.32 -20.61
N TRP A 106 11.25 -2.90 -19.37
CA TRP A 106 10.81 -3.81 -18.30
C TRP A 106 9.30 -4.07 -18.35
N SER A 107 8.92 -5.32 -18.12
CA SER A 107 7.54 -5.70 -17.84
C SER A 107 7.06 -5.18 -16.47
N VAL A 108 5.77 -5.31 -16.19
CA VAL A 108 5.21 -4.98 -14.87
C VAL A 108 5.80 -5.91 -13.79
N GLN A 109 5.93 -7.20 -14.08
CA GLN A 109 6.52 -8.16 -13.14
C GLN A 109 7.98 -7.83 -12.82
N GLN A 110 8.79 -7.47 -13.83
CA GLN A 110 10.18 -7.05 -13.60
C GLN A 110 10.27 -5.76 -12.78
N THR A 111 9.35 -4.82 -13.03
CA THR A 111 9.26 -3.57 -12.27
C THR A 111 8.88 -3.85 -10.82
N LEU A 112 7.92 -4.74 -10.56
CA LEU A 112 7.54 -5.18 -9.22
C LEU A 112 8.70 -5.87 -8.50
N ALA A 113 9.38 -6.82 -9.15
CA ALA A 113 10.54 -7.50 -8.57
C ALA A 113 11.64 -6.50 -8.19
N HIS A 114 11.87 -5.48 -9.02
CA HIS A 114 12.79 -4.40 -8.71
C HIS A 114 12.36 -3.58 -7.47
N MET A 115 11.09 -3.18 -7.39
CA MET A 115 10.53 -2.46 -6.24
C MET A 115 10.68 -3.28 -4.96
N THR A 116 10.28 -4.55 -4.97
CA THR A 116 10.37 -5.44 -3.82
C THR A 116 11.82 -5.62 -3.35
N LYS A 117 12.76 -5.83 -4.29
CA LYS A 117 14.19 -5.90 -3.97
C LYS A 117 14.69 -4.61 -3.30
N ALA A 118 14.29 -3.45 -3.81
CA ALA A 118 14.67 -2.16 -3.25
C ALA A 118 14.07 -1.94 -1.86
N THR A 119 12.80 -2.30 -1.64
CA THR A 119 12.14 -2.27 -0.33
C THR A 119 12.93 -3.07 0.70
N ILE A 120 13.32 -4.31 0.38
CA ILE A 120 14.12 -5.16 1.28
C ILE A 120 15.51 -4.53 1.52
N GLY A 121 16.10 -3.95 0.48
CA GLY A 121 17.35 -3.20 0.58
C GLY A 121 17.28 -2.03 1.56
N PHE A 122 16.28 -1.16 1.42
CA PHE A 122 16.05 -0.04 2.32
C PHE A 122 15.73 -0.51 3.74
N TYR A 123 14.96 -1.59 3.88
CA TYR A 123 14.65 -2.19 5.16
C TYR A 123 15.91 -2.64 5.88
N ALA A 124 16.80 -3.40 5.24
CA ALA A 124 18.04 -3.86 5.83
C ALA A 124 18.92 -2.70 6.31
N VAL A 125 19.02 -1.62 5.52
CA VAL A 125 19.77 -0.42 5.88
C VAL A 125 19.18 0.30 7.08
N VAL A 126 17.86 0.53 7.05
CA VAL A 126 17.16 1.23 8.14
C VAL A 126 17.24 0.42 9.44
N ARG A 127 16.92 -0.87 9.37
CA ARG A 127 16.91 -1.76 10.53
C ARG A 127 18.31 -1.94 11.11
N GLY A 128 19.34 -2.15 10.28
CA GLY A 128 20.72 -2.26 10.76
C GLY A 128 21.24 -0.99 11.44
N ALA A 129 20.89 0.19 10.90
CA ALA A 129 21.25 1.46 11.53
C ALA A 129 20.48 1.69 12.85
N LEU A 130 19.20 1.31 12.93
CA LEU A 130 18.42 1.35 14.18
C LEU A 130 18.98 0.41 15.24
N ASP A 131 19.27 -0.85 14.87
CA ASP A 131 19.79 -1.84 15.80
C ASP A 131 21.17 -1.43 16.34
N SER A 132 22.03 -0.83 15.50
CA SER A 132 23.31 -0.29 15.97
C SER A 132 23.14 0.90 16.93
N ARG A 133 22.22 1.84 16.64
CA ARG A 133 21.88 2.94 17.55
C ARG A 133 21.38 2.42 18.89
N ARG A 134 20.40 1.51 18.87
CA ARG A 134 19.78 0.92 20.08
C ARG A 134 20.79 0.07 20.87
N GLY A 135 21.75 -0.55 20.18
CA GLY A 135 22.89 -1.25 20.79
C GLY A 135 23.99 -0.36 21.36
N GLY A 136 23.88 0.97 21.23
CA GLY A 136 24.85 1.93 21.78
C GLY A 136 26.12 2.10 20.94
N VAL A 137 26.11 1.72 19.66
CA VAL A 137 27.24 1.94 18.76
C VAL A 137 27.36 3.44 18.44
N ALA A 138 28.59 3.96 18.45
CA ALA A 138 28.87 5.38 18.25
C ALA A 138 28.63 5.88 16.82
N GLU A 139 28.82 5.01 15.82
CA GLU A 139 28.68 5.30 14.41
C GLU A 139 27.94 4.17 13.69
N PRO A 140 27.18 4.46 12.62
CA PRO A 140 26.48 3.42 11.88
C PRO A 140 27.48 2.53 11.12
N PRO A 141 27.27 1.21 11.10
CA PRO A 141 28.14 0.30 10.38
C PRO A 141 27.98 0.48 8.85
N ASP A 142 29.02 0.12 8.11
CA ASP A 142 28.91 -0.10 6.68
C ASP A 142 27.98 -1.31 6.42
N MET A 143 27.12 -1.21 5.41
CA MET A 143 26.23 -2.30 5.03
C MET A 143 26.98 -3.36 4.20
N THR A 144 27.55 -4.37 4.86
CA THR A 144 28.13 -5.54 4.18
C THR A 144 27.04 -6.53 3.76
N ASP A 145 27.38 -7.47 2.89
CA ASP A 145 26.46 -8.53 2.45
C ASP A 145 25.99 -9.42 3.62
N GLU A 146 26.87 -9.73 4.57
CA GLU A 146 26.53 -10.51 5.76
C GLU A 146 25.59 -9.75 6.70
N LEU A 147 25.87 -8.45 6.92
CA LEU A 147 24.99 -7.60 7.73
C LEU A 147 23.63 -7.43 7.04
N TRP A 148 23.61 -7.29 5.72
CA TRP A 148 22.40 -7.18 4.94
C TRP A 148 21.54 -8.44 5.08
N GLN A 149 22.11 -9.63 4.87
CA GLN A 149 21.39 -10.89 4.93
C GLN A 149 20.89 -11.21 6.34
N SER A 150 21.71 -10.95 7.36
CA SER A 150 21.30 -11.15 8.75
C SER A 150 20.17 -10.21 9.16
N THR A 151 20.22 -8.95 8.74
CA THR A 151 19.17 -7.96 9.06
C THR A 151 17.88 -8.24 8.30
N ALA A 152 17.97 -8.54 7.00
CA ALA A 152 16.81 -8.90 6.20
C ALA A 152 16.22 -10.26 6.61
N GLY A 153 17.05 -11.17 7.13
CA GLY A 153 16.62 -12.54 7.45
C GLY A 153 16.35 -13.38 6.21
N VAL A 154 16.99 -13.07 5.07
CA VAL A 154 16.86 -13.80 3.81
C VAL A 154 18.21 -13.82 3.08
N SER A 155 18.59 -14.96 2.50
CA SER A 155 19.79 -15.07 1.68
C SER A 155 19.54 -14.46 0.29
N PHE A 156 20.59 -14.07 -0.42
CA PHE A 156 20.44 -13.57 -1.80
C PHE A 156 19.87 -14.62 -2.75
N GLU A 157 20.22 -15.90 -2.57
CA GLU A 157 19.68 -17.00 -3.36
C GLU A 157 18.16 -17.15 -3.16
N ALA A 158 17.72 -17.20 -1.90
CA ALA A 158 16.30 -17.30 -1.57
C ALA A 158 15.52 -16.06 -2.05
N LEU A 159 16.12 -14.88 -1.91
CA LEU A 159 15.52 -13.65 -2.43
C LEU A 159 15.35 -13.72 -3.96
N ASN A 160 16.40 -14.04 -4.71
CA ASN A 160 16.33 -14.10 -6.16
C ASN A 160 15.29 -15.12 -6.63
N ALA A 161 15.17 -16.27 -5.96
CA ALA A 161 14.15 -17.27 -6.29
C ALA A 161 12.72 -16.73 -6.14
N GLN A 162 12.46 -15.88 -5.13
CA GLN A 162 11.15 -15.22 -4.95
C GLN A 162 10.92 -14.13 -6.00
N LEU A 163 11.94 -13.35 -6.33
CA LEU A 163 11.86 -12.26 -7.32
C LEU A 163 11.65 -12.77 -8.75
N GLU A 164 12.14 -13.98 -9.05
CA GLU A 164 11.97 -14.67 -10.33
C GLU A 164 10.72 -15.57 -10.38
N GLY A 165 9.97 -15.64 -9.28
CA GLY A 165 8.76 -16.47 -9.17
C GLY A 165 7.59 -15.97 -10.01
N GLU A 166 6.48 -16.71 -9.92
CA GLU A 166 5.23 -16.35 -10.59
C GLU A 166 4.70 -15.00 -10.09
N PHE A 167 4.02 -14.25 -10.97
CA PHE A 167 3.56 -12.89 -10.65
C PHE A 167 2.67 -12.83 -9.40
N THR A 168 1.81 -13.83 -9.18
CA THR A 168 0.95 -13.90 -7.98
C THR A 168 1.75 -14.15 -6.71
N ASP A 169 2.81 -14.95 -6.78
CA ASP A 169 3.66 -15.24 -5.64
C ASP A 169 4.52 -14.02 -5.29
N LEU A 170 5.02 -13.33 -6.32
CA LEU A 170 5.74 -12.06 -6.15
C LEU A 170 4.86 -10.99 -5.49
N LEU A 171 3.58 -10.88 -5.87
CA LEU A 171 2.64 -9.96 -5.21
C LEU A 171 2.44 -10.28 -3.73
N ALA A 172 2.27 -11.57 -3.41
CA ALA A 172 2.13 -12.00 -2.01
C ALA A 172 3.42 -11.74 -1.21
N PHE A 173 4.57 -11.96 -1.82
CA PHE A 173 5.88 -11.69 -1.23
C PHE A 173 6.10 -10.19 -0.98
N ASP A 174 5.76 -9.34 -1.95
CA ASP A 174 5.80 -7.89 -1.81
C ASP A 174 4.89 -7.39 -0.68
N ALA A 175 3.65 -7.88 -0.62
CA ALA A 175 2.70 -7.54 0.44
C ALA A 175 3.20 -7.96 1.83
N ALA A 176 3.77 -9.17 1.95
CA ALA A 176 4.33 -9.64 3.22
C ALA A 176 5.51 -8.77 3.69
N TRP A 177 6.37 -8.33 2.77
CA TRP A 177 7.46 -7.41 3.08
C TRP A 177 6.97 -6.01 3.43
N HIS A 178 5.93 -5.53 2.76
CA HIS A 178 5.28 -4.29 3.09
C HIS A 178 4.78 -4.29 4.54
N ASP A 179 4.01 -5.32 4.92
CA ASP A 179 3.47 -5.47 6.28
C ASP A 179 4.58 -5.56 7.32
N ARG A 180 5.66 -6.28 7.01
CA ARG A 180 6.83 -6.38 7.88
C ARG A 180 7.50 -5.03 8.12
N VAL A 181 7.71 -4.24 7.06
CA VAL A 181 8.29 -2.90 7.16
C VAL A 181 7.44 -2.01 8.06
N LEU A 182 6.11 -2.01 7.88
CA LEU A 182 5.22 -1.22 8.73
C LEU A 182 5.28 -1.67 10.19
N ALA A 183 5.22 -2.98 10.45
CA ALA A 183 5.21 -3.53 11.80
C ALA A 183 6.52 -3.27 12.55
N GLU A 184 7.66 -3.54 11.91
CA GLU A 184 8.97 -3.51 12.57
C GLU A 184 9.57 -2.10 12.69
N LEU A 185 9.03 -1.12 11.95
CA LEU A 185 9.52 0.28 11.97
C LEU A 185 8.51 1.26 12.59
N ALA A 186 7.34 0.81 13.05
CA ALA A 186 6.30 1.68 13.62
C ALA A 186 6.72 2.40 14.93
N ASP A 187 7.75 1.90 15.61
CA ASP A 187 8.23 2.41 16.90
C ASP A 187 9.38 3.42 16.77
N VAL A 188 9.81 3.76 15.55
CA VAL A 188 10.92 4.68 15.31
C VAL A 188 10.63 6.06 15.93
N THR A 189 11.56 6.50 16.77
CA THR A 189 11.46 7.75 17.52
C THR A 189 11.97 8.95 16.71
N GLU A 190 11.59 10.16 17.12
CA GLU A 190 12.07 11.40 16.49
C GLU A 190 13.61 11.55 16.56
N GLU A 191 14.23 11.10 17.64
CA GLU A 191 15.69 11.11 17.78
C GLU A 191 16.35 10.12 16.80
N GLU A 192 15.80 8.92 16.68
CA GLU A 192 16.30 7.91 15.74
C GLU A 192 16.14 8.36 14.29
N LEU A 193 15.11 9.15 13.94
CA LEU A 193 14.96 9.68 12.59
C LEU A 193 16.15 10.55 12.14
N ALA A 194 16.87 11.17 13.07
CA ALA A 194 18.07 11.95 12.79
C ALA A 194 19.35 11.08 12.73
N TRP A 195 19.28 9.81 13.16
CA TRP A 195 20.44 8.93 13.18
C TRP A 195 20.96 8.66 11.76
N PRO A 196 22.28 8.74 11.54
CA PRO A 196 22.87 8.45 10.24
C PRO A 196 22.74 6.98 9.87
N ALA A 197 22.54 6.73 8.58
CA ALA A 197 22.52 5.41 7.97
C ALA A 197 23.33 5.44 6.67
N ARG A 198 24.35 4.59 6.63
CA ARG A 198 25.25 4.46 5.48
C ARG A 198 24.79 3.34 4.56
N TYR A 199 24.83 3.60 3.27
CA TYR A 199 24.53 2.61 2.24
C TYR A 199 25.57 2.76 1.11
N TRP A 200 25.22 2.42 -0.13
CA TRP A 200 26.17 2.39 -1.25
C TRP A 200 26.69 3.77 -1.68
N GLU A 201 26.06 4.87 -1.28
CA GLU A 201 26.47 6.21 -1.70
C GLU A 201 27.82 6.66 -1.10
N GLY A 202 28.34 5.94 -0.10
CA GLY A 202 29.64 6.23 0.52
C GLY A 202 29.64 7.40 1.51
N TYR A 203 28.46 7.95 1.84
CA TYR A 203 28.29 8.96 2.89
C TYR A 203 26.97 8.75 3.65
N ASP A 204 26.88 9.39 4.81
CA ASP A 204 25.77 9.20 5.73
C ASP A 204 24.54 9.99 5.31
N MET A 205 23.38 9.33 5.35
CA MET A 205 22.08 9.96 5.19
C MET A 205 21.23 9.69 6.44
N PRO A 206 20.40 10.64 6.91
CA PRO A 206 19.57 10.40 8.08
C PRO A 206 18.53 9.31 7.81
N LEU A 207 18.14 8.55 8.85
CA LEU A 207 17.09 7.54 8.76
C LEU A 207 15.78 8.09 8.21
N ARG A 208 15.44 9.34 8.53
CA ARG A 208 14.31 10.07 7.93
C ARG A 208 14.35 10.05 6.41
N PHE A 209 15.51 10.33 5.81
CA PHE A 209 15.67 10.30 4.36
C PHE A 209 15.45 8.89 3.82
N ARG A 210 16.04 7.87 4.47
CA ARG A 210 15.90 6.46 4.06
C ARG A 210 14.44 5.99 4.15
N LEU A 211 13.70 6.37 5.19
CA LEU A 211 12.28 6.06 5.31
C LEU A 211 11.44 6.69 4.19
N HIS A 212 11.75 7.92 3.77
CA HIS A 212 11.09 8.54 2.60
C HIS A 212 11.46 7.87 1.27
N ARG A 213 12.56 7.10 1.20
CA ARG A 213 12.91 6.36 -0.03
C ARG A 213 11.93 5.24 -0.34
N PHE A 214 11.31 4.62 0.66
CA PHE A 214 10.26 3.63 0.43
C PHE A 214 9.11 4.22 -0.38
N ASP A 215 8.56 5.36 0.05
CA ASP A 215 7.49 6.09 -0.65
C ASP A 215 7.94 6.55 -2.05
N ALA A 216 9.02 7.33 -2.13
CA ALA A 216 9.42 7.96 -3.38
C ALA A 216 9.82 6.95 -4.47
N HIS A 217 10.50 5.86 -4.09
CA HIS A 217 10.91 4.81 -5.03
C HIS A 217 9.70 4.02 -5.54
N LEU A 218 8.77 3.67 -4.64
CA LEU A 218 7.55 2.97 -5.02
C LEU A 218 6.72 3.80 -6.00
N ARG A 219 6.50 5.11 -5.72
CA ARG A 219 5.79 6.01 -6.64
C ARG A 219 6.45 6.14 -8.00
N GLN A 220 7.78 6.28 -8.02
CA GLN A 220 8.54 6.36 -9.27
C GLN A 220 8.25 5.16 -10.17
N HIS A 221 8.21 3.95 -9.59
CA HIS A 221 8.01 2.74 -10.35
C HIS A 221 6.53 2.36 -10.55
N THR A 222 5.60 2.81 -9.71
CA THR A 222 4.16 2.78 -10.03
C THR A 222 3.86 3.61 -11.28
N ILE A 223 4.51 4.77 -11.47
CA ILE A 223 4.42 5.54 -12.73
C ILE A 223 4.96 4.74 -13.91
N GLN A 224 6.02 3.96 -13.71
CA GLN A 224 6.54 3.06 -14.75
C GLN A 224 5.53 1.94 -15.07
N VAL A 225 4.90 1.33 -14.06
CA VAL A 225 3.81 0.35 -14.24
C VAL A 225 2.67 0.95 -15.06
N ASP A 226 2.22 2.16 -14.75
CA ASP A 226 1.15 2.84 -15.50
C ASP A 226 1.50 3.04 -16.97
N LYS A 227 2.75 3.47 -17.25
CA LYS A 227 3.24 3.64 -18.62
C LYS A 227 3.30 2.32 -19.37
N THR A 228 3.79 1.27 -18.72
CA THR A 228 3.87 -0.07 -19.31
C THR A 228 2.47 -0.61 -19.62
N LEU A 229 1.52 -0.50 -18.69
CA LEU A 229 0.15 -0.95 -18.90
C LEU A 229 -0.54 -0.20 -20.05
N LEU A 230 -0.36 1.13 -20.10
CA LEU A 230 -0.89 1.94 -21.20
C LEU A 230 -0.30 1.51 -22.55
N ALA A 231 1.02 1.29 -22.63
CA ALA A 231 1.69 0.86 -23.86
C ALA A 231 1.21 -0.53 -24.34
N LEU A 232 0.77 -1.39 -23.41
CA LEU A 232 0.20 -2.70 -23.70
C LEU A 232 -1.32 -2.65 -23.99
N GLY A 233 -1.91 -1.46 -24.07
CA GLY A 233 -3.34 -1.28 -24.34
C GLY A 233 -4.25 -1.56 -23.14
N HIS A 234 -3.69 -1.66 -21.93
CA HIS A 234 -4.45 -1.77 -20.69
C HIS A 234 -4.76 -0.38 -20.14
N GLU A 235 -5.84 0.22 -20.64
CA GLU A 235 -6.23 1.57 -20.26
C GLU A 235 -6.86 1.66 -18.85
N LEU A 236 -6.60 2.79 -18.18
CA LEU A 236 -7.18 3.11 -16.89
C LEU A 236 -8.61 3.67 -17.05
N THR A 237 -9.60 2.78 -16.90
CA THR A 237 -11.03 3.09 -16.98
C THR A 237 -11.50 4.01 -15.85
N GLU A 238 -12.67 4.63 -16.00
CA GLU A 238 -13.28 5.46 -14.96
C GLU A 238 -13.46 4.69 -13.64
N ALA A 239 -13.97 3.46 -13.67
CA ALA A 239 -14.12 2.62 -12.49
C ALA A 239 -12.79 2.40 -11.76
N ARG A 240 -11.70 2.13 -12.48
CA ARG A 240 -10.36 1.97 -11.87
C ARG A 240 -9.79 3.29 -11.34
N ARG A 241 -10.10 4.43 -11.95
CA ARG A 241 -9.74 5.77 -11.41
C ARG A 241 -10.46 6.03 -10.08
N LEU A 242 -11.75 5.70 -10.00
CA LEU A 242 -12.52 5.80 -8.77
C LEU A 242 -12.01 4.83 -7.69
N LEU A 243 -11.62 3.61 -8.07
CA LEU A 243 -11.00 2.67 -7.13
C LEU A 243 -9.65 3.16 -6.64
N ARG A 244 -8.83 3.84 -7.46
CA ARG A 244 -7.61 4.49 -6.97
C ARG A 244 -7.88 5.51 -5.86
N LEU A 245 -8.96 6.29 -5.95
CA LEU A 245 -9.37 7.21 -4.88
C LEU A 245 -9.74 6.45 -3.60
N ILE A 246 -10.49 5.34 -3.74
CA ILE A 246 -10.90 4.50 -2.60
C ILE A 246 -9.70 3.83 -1.94
N TYR A 247 -8.76 3.28 -2.71
CA TYR A 247 -7.54 2.67 -2.19
C TYR A 247 -6.65 3.70 -1.49
N ALA A 248 -6.55 4.93 -2.02
CA ALA A 248 -5.86 6.02 -1.34
C ALA A 248 -6.52 6.37 0.00
N ALA A 249 -7.85 6.47 0.05
CA ALA A 249 -8.58 6.72 1.29
C ALA A 249 -8.46 5.56 2.29
N LEU A 250 -8.48 4.30 1.81
CA LEU A 250 -8.22 3.13 2.64
C LEU A 250 -6.80 3.20 3.25
N ALA A 251 -5.80 3.56 2.45
CA ALA A 251 -4.44 3.70 2.94
C ALA A 251 -4.30 4.77 4.03
N GLU A 252 -5.09 5.84 3.96
CA GLU A 252 -5.10 6.85 5.02
C GLU A 252 -5.75 6.32 6.30
N VAL A 253 -6.84 5.54 6.19
CA VAL A 253 -7.45 4.82 7.32
C VAL A 253 -6.45 3.86 7.97
N GLU A 254 -5.73 3.07 7.20
CA GLU A 254 -4.73 2.12 7.69
C GLU A 254 -3.47 2.82 8.22
N GLY A 255 -3.03 3.88 7.55
CA GLY A 255 -1.95 4.77 7.99
C GLY A 255 -2.25 5.41 9.34
N ALA A 256 -3.51 5.81 9.57
CA ALA A 256 -3.99 6.29 10.84
C ALA A 256 -3.96 5.22 11.95
N LEU A 257 -3.76 3.93 11.64
CA LEU A 257 -3.66 2.84 12.61
C LEU A 257 -2.21 2.37 12.86
N ILE A 258 -1.23 2.83 12.07
CA ILE A 258 0.17 2.42 12.25
C ILE A 258 0.64 2.79 13.67
N GLY A 259 1.07 1.77 14.43
CA GLY A 259 1.50 1.90 15.82
C GLY A 259 0.39 2.27 16.82
N ALA A 260 -0.87 2.21 16.42
CA ALA A 260 -2.01 2.39 17.33
C ALA A 260 -2.34 1.07 18.05
N PRO A 261 -2.88 1.10 19.28
CA PRO A 261 -3.49 -0.07 19.88
C PRO A 261 -4.69 -0.58 19.07
N ASP A 262 -4.87 -1.90 18.97
CA ASP A 262 -5.93 -2.54 18.17
C ASP A 262 -7.35 -2.08 18.54
N ALA A 263 -7.58 -1.67 19.79
CA ALA A 263 -8.88 -1.21 20.26
C ALA A 263 -9.30 0.14 19.67
N VAL A 264 -8.36 0.94 19.15
CA VAL A 264 -8.65 2.28 18.60
C VAL A 264 -9.67 2.17 17.46
N GLY A 265 -10.82 2.82 17.67
CA GLY A 265 -11.90 2.92 16.69
C GLY A 265 -12.39 1.57 16.15
N LEU A 266 -12.27 0.48 16.91
CA LEU A 266 -12.67 -0.85 16.46
C LEU A 266 -14.12 -0.88 15.94
N ASP A 267 -15.05 -0.30 16.70
CA ASP A 267 -16.46 -0.26 16.30
C ASP A 267 -16.70 0.63 15.07
N LEU A 268 -15.92 1.71 14.91
CA LEU A 268 -15.99 2.58 13.73
C LEU A 268 -15.58 1.83 12.47
N ARG A 269 -14.49 1.07 12.56
CA ARG A 269 -13.97 0.25 11.46
C ARG A 269 -14.97 -0.84 11.08
N ARG A 270 -15.55 -1.52 12.06
CA ARG A 270 -16.59 -2.56 11.84
C ARG A 270 -17.83 -2.01 11.15
N GLN A 271 -18.35 -0.88 11.63
CA GLN A 271 -19.52 -0.22 11.05
C GLN A 271 -19.26 0.20 9.59
N THR A 272 -18.10 0.81 9.34
CA THR A 272 -17.72 1.23 7.99
C THR A 272 -17.52 0.04 7.05
N ALA A 273 -16.85 -1.01 7.52
CA ALA A 273 -16.67 -2.25 6.76
C ALA A 273 -18.01 -2.88 6.37
N ALA A 274 -18.95 -2.97 7.32
CA ALA A 274 -20.29 -3.49 7.05
C ALA A 274 -21.05 -2.65 6.01
N ALA A 275 -20.95 -1.31 6.08
CA ALA A 275 -21.59 -0.41 5.12
C ALA A 275 -21.03 -0.59 3.70
N ILE A 276 -19.71 -0.66 3.56
CA ILE A 276 -19.04 -0.88 2.26
C ILE A 276 -19.38 -2.27 1.71
N ALA A 277 -19.39 -3.30 2.55
CA ALA A 277 -19.75 -4.65 2.14
C ALA A 277 -21.21 -4.72 1.66
N GLY A 278 -22.15 -4.10 2.39
CA GLY A 278 -23.55 -4.01 1.98
C GLY A 278 -23.70 -3.34 0.61
N ARG A 279 -23.00 -2.22 0.40
CA ARG A 279 -22.96 -1.53 -0.88
C ARG A 279 -22.37 -2.40 -2.00
N ALA A 280 -21.30 -3.13 -1.73
CA ALA A 280 -20.72 -4.06 -2.71
C ALA A 280 -21.72 -5.13 -3.17
N HIS A 281 -22.54 -5.65 -2.24
CA HIS A 281 -23.61 -6.60 -2.56
C HIS A 281 -24.71 -5.98 -3.44
N GLU A 282 -25.15 -4.76 -3.12
CA GLU A 282 -26.15 -4.03 -3.92
C GLU A 282 -25.65 -3.78 -5.34
N ILE A 283 -24.43 -3.25 -5.49
CA ILE A 283 -23.84 -2.97 -6.80
C ILE A 283 -23.62 -4.26 -7.58
N ALA A 284 -23.19 -5.34 -6.93
CA ALA A 284 -23.07 -6.64 -7.60
C ALA A 284 -24.39 -7.15 -8.18
N ALA A 285 -25.51 -6.89 -7.51
CA ALA A 285 -26.83 -7.25 -8.01
C ALA A 285 -27.22 -6.41 -9.23
N ILE A 286 -26.91 -5.11 -9.20
CA ILE A 286 -27.15 -4.20 -10.34
C ILE A 286 -26.32 -4.66 -11.53
N LEU A 287 -25.00 -4.79 -11.40
CA LEU A 287 -24.09 -5.10 -12.52
C LEU A 287 -24.33 -6.47 -13.19
N LYS A 288 -25.01 -7.40 -12.52
CA LYS A 288 -25.37 -8.71 -13.09
C LYS A 288 -26.68 -8.71 -13.89
N SER A 289 -27.55 -7.72 -13.67
CA SER A 289 -28.83 -7.58 -14.37
C SER A 289 -28.67 -6.97 -15.75
#